data_AF-A0A3B0S9F3-F1
#
_entry.id   AF-A0A3B0S9F3-F1
#
_cell.length_a   1.000
_cell.length_b   1.000
_cell.length_c   1.000
_cell.angle_alpha   90.00
_cell.angle_beta   90.00
_cell.angle_gamma   90.00
#
_symmetry.space_group_name_H-M   'P 1'
#
loop_
_entity.id
_entity.type
_entity.pdbx_description
1 polymer ?
#
loop_
_entity_poly.entity_id
_entity_poly.type
_entity_poly.pdbx_seq_one_letter_code
_entity_poly.pdbx_strand_id
1 'polypeptide(L)'
;MADRPVKGQGGMFVRTPDGPGFLRQTKGLAPGDSLLVQITGYAEPGKALPVTSKILFKSRYAILTPTAPGLNISRAIKDEDRREALMAIAHAEMADSAMGLILRSSCLTGEDGEIAQDINDMLDLATAVMADAAGDSAEKLTEGDDPHTLAWREWVDPAEIVNSEGCFEDLGVLDQIEELRHPCADLPGGGCIYIEPTRALIAVDVNTGADTSPAAGLKANLATARLLPTQLRLRALAGQIVLDLAPMGKKDRRQFEAALRAAFRTDPVDTNLVGWTPLGHYELQRKRDRIPLHEALR
;
A
#
# COMPACT_ATOMS: atom_id res chain seq x y z
N MET A 1 7.88 -19.20 -14.70
CA MET A 1 7.89 -20.68 -14.79
C MET A 1 7.57 -21.32 -13.46
N ALA A 2 6.57 -22.20 -13.40
CA ALA A 2 6.29 -23.02 -12.21
C ALA A 2 7.45 -24.00 -11.95
N ASP A 3 7.92 -24.07 -10.71
CA ASP A 3 9.08 -24.86 -10.33
C ASP A 3 8.70 -26.05 -9.44
N ARG A 4 8.33 -25.79 -8.19
CA ARG A 4 7.98 -26.85 -7.24
C ARG A 4 6.88 -26.43 -6.28
N PRO A 5 5.92 -27.33 -5.98
CA PRO A 5 4.90 -27.05 -4.99
C PRO A 5 5.49 -27.03 -3.58
N VAL A 6 4.87 -26.25 -2.69
CA VAL A 6 5.19 -26.21 -1.27
C VAL A 6 4.31 -27.21 -0.53
N LYS A 7 4.93 -28.29 -0.04
CA LYS A 7 4.24 -29.32 0.74
C LYS A 7 3.62 -28.70 2.00
N GLY A 8 2.34 -28.96 2.23
CA GLY A 8 1.63 -28.63 3.48
C GLY A 8 1.16 -27.18 3.67
N GLN A 9 1.67 -26.20 2.91
CA GLN A 9 1.31 -24.77 3.11
C GLN A 9 0.41 -24.19 2.00
N GLY A 10 0.23 -24.91 0.88
CA GLY A 10 -0.40 -24.34 -0.31
C GLY A 10 0.51 -23.29 -0.93
N GLY A 11 0.97 -23.53 -2.15
CA GLY A 11 1.82 -22.57 -2.86
C GLY A 11 2.75 -23.24 -3.86
N MET A 12 3.21 -22.46 -4.83
CA MET A 12 4.12 -22.86 -5.90
C MET A 12 5.31 -21.91 -5.87
N PHE A 13 6.52 -22.45 -5.77
CA PHE A 13 7.70 -21.68 -6.14
C PHE A 13 7.72 -21.50 -7.65
N VAL A 14 8.04 -20.30 -8.09
CA VAL A 14 8.21 -19.96 -9.51
C VAL A 14 9.62 -19.43 -9.75
N ARG A 15 10.20 -19.73 -10.90
CA ARG A 15 11.43 -19.10 -11.36
C ARG A 15 11.07 -17.80 -12.11
N THR A 16 11.75 -16.73 -11.75
CA THR A 16 11.70 -15.41 -12.42
C THR A 16 13.13 -14.92 -12.67
N PRO A 17 13.37 -13.98 -13.60
CA PRO A 17 14.69 -13.40 -13.81
C PRO A 17 15.29 -12.74 -12.56
N ASP A 18 14.45 -12.12 -11.73
CA ASP A 18 14.86 -11.42 -10.51
C ASP A 18 15.01 -12.35 -9.28
N GLY A 19 14.92 -13.67 -9.49
CA GLY A 19 15.10 -14.69 -8.46
C GLY A 19 13.88 -15.58 -8.23
N PRO A 20 13.88 -16.39 -7.17
CA PRO A 20 12.76 -17.27 -6.87
C PRO A 20 11.55 -16.46 -6.39
N GLY A 21 10.38 -16.72 -6.97
CA GLY A 21 9.09 -16.19 -6.54
C GLY A 21 8.26 -17.23 -5.78
N PHE A 22 7.32 -16.76 -4.97
CA PHE A 22 6.35 -17.59 -4.25
C PHE A 22 4.92 -17.16 -4.57
N LEU A 23 4.18 -18.08 -5.19
CA LEU A 23 2.77 -17.93 -5.55
C LEU A 23 1.91 -18.74 -4.56
N ARG A 24 0.98 -18.08 -3.85
CA ARG A 24 0.14 -18.75 -2.83
C ARG A 24 -0.90 -19.71 -3.41
N GLN A 25 -1.35 -19.52 -4.65
CA GLN A 25 -2.42 -20.30 -5.28
C GLN A 25 -1.85 -21.28 -6.30
N THR A 26 -2.23 -22.56 -6.19
CA THR A 26 -1.63 -23.67 -6.97
C THR A 26 -2.61 -24.48 -7.78
N LYS A 27 -3.91 -24.16 -7.74
CA LYS A 27 -4.92 -25.06 -8.28
C LYS A 27 -4.72 -25.20 -9.80
N GLY A 28 -4.36 -26.41 -10.22
CA GLY A 28 -4.17 -26.75 -11.63
C GLY A 28 -2.77 -26.45 -12.20
N LEU A 29 -1.79 -26.06 -11.37
CA LEU A 29 -0.42 -25.80 -11.82
C LEU A 29 0.50 -27.02 -11.63
N ALA A 30 1.18 -27.41 -12.71
CA ALA A 30 2.23 -28.42 -12.72
C ALA A 30 3.63 -27.76 -12.81
N PRO A 31 4.69 -28.41 -12.29
CA PRO A 31 6.06 -28.01 -12.57
C PRO A 31 6.33 -27.91 -14.07
N GLY A 32 6.94 -26.80 -14.50
CA GLY A 32 7.22 -26.51 -15.91
C GLY A 32 6.20 -25.60 -16.59
N ASP A 33 5.00 -25.42 -16.01
CA ASP A 33 4.00 -24.53 -16.61
C ASP A 33 4.51 -23.09 -16.73
N SER A 34 4.30 -22.48 -17.91
CA SER A 34 4.45 -21.04 -18.10
C SER A 34 3.21 -20.32 -17.55
N LEU A 35 3.46 -19.21 -16.89
CA LEU A 35 2.41 -18.38 -16.30
C LEU A 35 2.93 -16.96 -16.15
N LEU A 36 2.06 -16.00 -16.43
CA LEU A 36 2.30 -14.61 -16.12
C LEU A 36 2.12 -14.38 -14.61
N VAL A 37 3.06 -13.66 -14.02
CA VAL A 37 3.03 -13.29 -12.61
C VAL A 37 3.42 -11.84 -12.44
N GLN A 38 2.84 -11.19 -11.43
CA GLN A 38 3.18 -9.84 -11.01
C GLN A 38 3.78 -9.89 -9.61
N ILE A 39 4.88 -9.17 -9.40
CA ILE A 39 5.46 -8.97 -8.07
C ILE A 39 4.52 -8.09 -7.25
N THR A 40 4.22 -8.51 -6.03
CA THR A 40 3.23 -7.84 -5.15
C THR A 40 3.87 -7.05 -4.01
N GLY A 41 5.18 -7.15 -3.84
CA GLY A 41 5.92 -6.46 -2.79
C GLY A 41 7.34 -6.97 -2.65
N TYR A 42 8.01 -6.49 -1.62
CA TYR A 42 9.41 -6.82 -1.33
C TYR A 42 9.54 -8.13 -0.55
N ALA A 43 10.64 -8.84 -0.78
CA ALA A 43 11.03 -9.98 0.02
C ALA A 43 12.20 -9.62 0.94
N GLU A 44 12.19 -10.17 2.15
CA GLU A 44 13.37 -10.14 3.02
C GLU A 44 14.52 -10.92 2.38
N PRO A 45 15.78 -10.60 2.69
CA PRO A 45 16.93 -11.35 2.22
C PRO A 45 16.79 -12.86 2.47
N GLY A 46 16.95 -13.66 1.41
CA GLY A 46 16.83 -15.12 1.46
C GLY A 46 15.39 -15.67 1.37
N LYS A 47 14.36 -14.81 1.33
CA LYS A 47 12.98 -15.22 1.04
C LYS A 47 12.66 -15.02 -0.45
N ALA A 48 11.73 -15.82 -0.95
CA ALA A 48 11.23 -15.70 -2.31
C ALA A 48 10.33 -14.47 -2.49
N LEU A 49 10.36 -13.87 -3.68
CA LEU A 49 9.54 -12.71 -4.05
C LEU A 49 8.04 -13.06 -4.01
N PRO A 50 7.20 -12.31 -3.29
CA PRO A 50 5.77 -12.58 -3.28
C PRO A 50 5.15 -12.21 -4.63
N VAL A 51 4.55 -13.19 -5.31
CA VAL A 51 3.94 -12.99 -6.63
C VAL A 51 2.46 -13.40 -6.68
N THR A 52 1.74 -12.84 -7.64
CA THR A 52 0.35 -13.15 -7.95
C THR A 52 0.16 -13.44 -9.44
N SER A 53 -0.70 -14.40 -9.79
CA SER A 53 -1.17 -14.61 -11.16
C SER A 53 -2.41 -13.75 -11.50
N LYS A 54 -2.96 -13.04 -10.52
CA LYS A 54 -4.01 -12.03 -10.73
C LYS A 54 -3.35 -10.69 -11.06
N ILE A 55 -3.02 -10.51 -12.34
CA ILE A 55 -2.31 -9.34 -12.84
C ILE A 55 -3.27 -8.15 -12.90
N LEU A 56 -2.76 -6.99 -12.49
CA LEU A 56 -3.45 -5.70 -12.58
C LEU A 56 -2.52 -4.69 -13.25
N PHE A 57 -3.05 -3.94 -14.21
CA PHE A 57 -2.35 -2.80 -14.80
C PHE A 57 -2.95 -1.54 -14.21
N LYS A 58 -2.10 -0.67 -13.63
CA LYS A 58 -2.55 0.47 -12.84
C LYS A 58 -1.86 1.73 -13.32
N SER A 59 -2.67 2.68 -13.77
CA SER A 59 -2.25 4.04 -14.10
C SER A 59 -2.88 5.03 -13.12
N ARG A 60 -2.70 6.33 -13.39
CA ARG A 60 -3.28 7.39 -12.56
C ARG A 60 -4.80 7.34 -12.57
N TYR A 61 -5.44 7.09 -13.71
CA TYR A 61 -6.90 7.12 -13.85
C TYR A 61 -7.54 5.74 -13.92
N ALA A 62 -6.84 4.73 -14.45
CA ALA A 62 -7.42 3.41 -14.72
C ALA A 62 -6.76 2.27 -13.94
N ILE A 63 -7.54 1.22 -13.68
CA ILE A 63 -7.05 -0.11 -13.31
C ILE A 63 -7.67 -1.12 -14.27
N LEU A 64 -6.85 -1.78 -15.07
CA LEU A 64 -7.27 -2.84 -15.99
C LEU A 64 -7.18 -4.19 -15.29
N THR A 65 -8.22 -5.00 -15.48
CA THR A 65 -8.37 -6.33 -14.86
C THR A 65 -8.59 -7.39 -15.94
N PRO A 66 -7.51 -8.00 -16.49
CA PRO A 66 -7.62 -8.93 -17.61
C PRO A 66 -8.49 -10.17 -17.34
N THR A 67 -8.53 -10.64 -16.08
CA THR A 67 -9.24 -11.87 -15.70
C THR A 67 -10.57 -11.63 -15.01
N ALA A 68 -11.00 -10.37 -14.87
CA ALA A 68 -12.25 -10.00 -14.23
C ALA A 68 -12.96 -8.94 -15.07
N PRO A 69 -13.99 -9.29 -15.86
CA PRO A 69 -14.68 -8.34 -16.73
C PRO A 69 -15.55 -7.36 -15.94
N GLY A 70 -15.90 -6.25 -16.59
CA GLY A 70 -16.83 -5.24 -16.08
C GLY A 70 -16.21 -3.85 -15.99
N LEU A 71 -17.02 -2.83 -16.27
CA LEU A 71 -16.64 -1.42 -16.19
C LEU A 71 -17.18 -0.84 -14.88
N ASN A 72 -16.29 -0.30 -14.06
CA ASN A 72 -16.62 0.20 -12.73
C ASN A 72 -16.03 1.59 -12.51
N ILE A 73 -16.73 2.42 -11.74
CA ILE A 73 -16.25 3.74 -11.31
C ILE A 73 -16.10 3.73 -9.80
N SER A 74 -15.01 4.32 -9.30
CA SER A 74 -14.74 4.47 -7.87
C SER A 74 -15.96 4.98 -7.10
N ARG A 75 -16.25 4.35 -5.96
CA ARG A 75 -17.36 4.73 -5.05
C ARG A 75 -17.15 6.09 -4.39
N ALA A 76 -15.94 6.64 -4.48
CA ALA A 76 -15.64 7.98 -3.99
C ALA A 76 -16.23 9.09 -4.89
N ILE A 77 -16.46 8.80 -6.17
CA ILE A 77 -17.08 9.71 -7.12
C ILE A 77 -18.60 9.58 -6.97
N LYS A 78 -19.21 10.61 -6.36
CA LYS A 78 -20.65 10.69 -6.07
C LYS A 78 -21.42 11.58 -7.05
N ASP A 79 -20.72 12.38 -7.84
CA ASP A 79 -21.29 13.27 -8.84
C ASP A 79 -21.83 12.42 -10.01
N GLU A 80 -23.13 12.45 -10.23
CA GLU A 80 -23.78 11.57 -11.22
C GLU A 80 -23.46 11.98 -12.67
N ASP A 81 -23.38 13.28 -12.96
CA ASP A 81 -23.01 13.77 -14.30
C ASP A 81 -21.58 13.33 -14.65
N ARG A 82 -20.67 13.43 -13.67
CA ARG A 82 -19.30 12.94 -13.83
C ARG A 82 -19.27 11.43 -14.03
N ARG A 83 -20.09 10.67 -13.32
CA ARG A 83 -20.16 9.21 -13.48
C ARG A 83 -20.68 8.83 -14.86
N GLU A 84 -21.68 9.52 -15.38
CA GLU A 84 -22.22 9.30 -16.72
C GLU A 84 -21.14 9.56 -17.79
N ALA A 85 -20.45 10.71 -17.72
CA ALA A 85 -19.36 11.04 -18.64
C ALA A 85 -18.23 9.98 -18.60
N LEU A 86 -17.78 9.60 -17.40
CA LEU A 86 -16.75 8.58 -17.23
C LEU A 86 -17.18 7.20 -17.75
N MET A 87 -18.45 6.84 -17.59
CA MET A 87 -18.98 5.58 -18.09
C MET A 87 -19.04 5.58 -19.63
N ALA A 88 -19.38 6.71 -20.25
CA ALA A 88 -19.35 6.87 -21.70
C ALA A 88 -17.94 6.69 -22.26
N ILE A 89 -16.93 7.33 -21.64
CA ILE A 89 -15.51 7.14 -21.98
C ILE A 89 -15.12 5.67 -21.83
N ALA A 90 -15.42 5.05 -20.69
CA ALA A 90 -15.11 3.65 -20.44
C ALA A 90 -15.71 2.71 -21.50
N HIS A 91 -16.95 2.95 -21.93
CA HIS A 91 -17.60 2.15 -22.97
C HIS A 91 -16.98 2.37 -24.35
N ALA A 92 -16.59 3.61 -24.68
CA ALA A 92 -15.95 3.91 -25.95
C ALA A 92 -14.58 3.25 -26.06
N GLU A 93 -13.71 3.45 -25.07
CA GLU A 93 -12.32 2.96 -25.13
C GLU A 93 -12.21 1.44 -24.91
N MET A 94 -13.15 0.81 -24.20
CA MET A 94 -13.13 -0.64 -23.93
C MET A 94 -14.03 -1.44 -24.88
N ALA A 95 -14.58 -0.83 -25.94
CA ALA A 95 -15.62 -1.46 -26.78
C ALA A 95 -15.22 -2.84 -27.33
N ASP A 96 -13.95 -3.01 -27.71
CA ASP A 96 -13.42 -4.24 -28.32
C ASP A 96 -12.66 -5.13 -27.32
N SER A 97 -12.69 -4.81 -26.04
CA SER A 97 -11.95 -5.53 -25.00
C SER A 97 -12.86 -6.33 -24.07
N ALA A 98 -12.48 -7.58 -23.80
CA ALA A 98 -13.12 -8.41 -22.78
C ALA A 98 -12.57 -8.16 -21.36
N MET A 99 -11.53 -7.33 -21.23
CA MET A 99 -10.92 -7.01 -19.92
C MET A 99 -11.84 -6.11 -19.11
N GLY A 100 -11.74 -6.19 -17.78
CA GLY A 100 -12.42 -5.20 -16.92
C GLY A 100 -11.62 -3.91 -16.76
N LEU A 101 -12.31 -2.85 -16.38
CA LEU A 101 -11.77 -1.52 -16.14
C LEU A 101 -12.39 -0.96 -14.85
N ILE A 102 -11.54 -0.37 -14.02
CA ILE A 102 -11.96 0.42 -12.86
C ILE A 102 -11.38 1.83 -13.00
N LEU A 103 -12.26 2.83 -13.12
CA LEU A 103 -11.88 4.23 -13.07
C LEU A 103 -11.70 4.70 -11.63
N ARG A 104 -10.53 5.26 -11.34
CA ARG A 104 -10.06 5.64 -10.00
C ARG A 104 -10.67 6.98 -9.55
N SER A 105 -10.52 7.32 -8.28
CA SER A 105 -11.05 8.59 -7.72
C SER A 105 -10.40 9.84 -8.31
N SER A 106 -9.18 9.72 -8.85
CA SER A 106 -8.47 10.76 -9.61
C SER A 106 -9.26 11.24 -10.84
N CYS A 107 -10.12 10.39 -11.41
CA CYS A 107 -10.99 10.77 -12.52
C CYS A 107 -11.99 11.88 -12.16
N LEU A 108 -12.23 12.16 -10.87
CA LEU A 108 -13.14 13.23 -10.44
C LEU A 108 -12.74 14.59 -11.01
N THR A 109 -11.43 14.87 -11.07
CA THR A 109 -10.88 16.16 -11.52
C THR A 109 -10.02 16.05 -12.78
N GLY A 110 -9.83 14.85 -13.32
CA GLY A 110 -9.05 14.64 -14.56
C GLY A 110 -9.81 15.09 -15.80
N GLU A 111 -9.07 15.49 -16.85
CA GLU A 111 -9.66 15.85 -18.14
C GLU A 111 -10.08 14.60 -18.93
N ASP A 112 -11.20 14.66 -19.65
CA ASP A 112 -11.78 13.51 -20.35
C ASP A 112 -10.84 12.92 -21.39
N GLY A 113 -10.15 13.77 -22.16
CA GLY A 113 -9.16 13.33 -23.14
C GLY A 113 -7.96 12.64 -22.51
N GLU A 114 -7.46 13.14 -21.38
CA GLU A 114 -6.37 12.49 -20.64
C GLU A 114 -6.78 11.13 -20.09
N ILE A 115 -8.01 11.02 -19.56
CA ILE A 115 -8.55 9.76 -19.04
C ILE A 115 -8.71 8.74 -20.17
N ALA A 116 -9.25 9.16 -21.32
CA ALA A 116 -9.40 8.29 -22.48
C ALA A 116 -8.04 7.79 -22.99
N GLN A 117 -7.04 8.67 -23.10
CA GLN A 117 -5.69 8.29 -23.51
C GLN A 117 -5.06 7.31 -22.50
N ASP A 118 -5.18 7.59 -21.19
CA ASP A 118 -4.65 6.74 -20.12
C ASP A 118 -5.28 5.32 -20.13
N ILE A 119 -6.57 5.20 -20.47
CA ILE A 119 -7.22 3.90 -20.66
C ILE A 119 -6.62 3.16 -21.86
N ASN A 120 -6.46 3.83 -23.00
CA ASN A 120 -5.89 3.22 -24.21
C ASN A 120 -4.46 2.74 -23.99
N ASP A 121 -3.60 3.58 -23.40
CA ASP A 121 -2.21 3.22 -23.09
C ASP A 121 -2.14 1.99 -22.18
N MET A 122 -3.05 1.89 -21.20
CA MET A 122 -3.14 0.73 -20.32
C MET A 122 -3.71 -0.50 -21.01
N LEU A 123 -4.65 -0.34 -21.92
CA LEU A 123 -5.20 -1.45 -22.71
C LEU A 123 -4.16 -2.03 -23.67
N ASP A 124 -3.37 -1.17 -24.32
CA ASP A 124 -2.26 -1.57 -25.20
C ASP A 124 -1.21 -2.35 -24.41
N LEU A 125 -0.77 -1.81 -23.27
CA LEU A 125 0.17 -2.49 -22.38
C LEU A 125 -0.38 -3.84 -21.90
N ALA A 126 -1.63 -3.88 -21.44
CA ALA A 126 -2.27 -5.09 -20.97
C ALA A 126 -2.36 -6.13 -22.08
N THR A 127 -2.74 -5.73 -23.29
CA THR A 127 -2.86 -6.63 -24.45
C THR A 127 -1.51 -7.22 -24.82
N ALA A 128 -0.47 -6.38 -24.91
CA ALA A 128 0.89 -6.83 -25.22
C ALA A 128 1.41 -7.84 -24.19
N VAL A 129 1.27 -7.54 -22.88
CA VAL A 129 1.74 -8.44 -21.82
C VAL A 129 0.92 -9.73 -21.75
N MET A 130 -0.39 -9.66 -21.94
CA MET A 130 -1.26 -10.84 -21.88
C MET A 130 -1.07 -11.77 -23.09
N ALA A 131 -0.62 -11.25 -24.23
CA ALA A 131 -0.26 -12.05 -25.40
C ALA A 131 1.01 -12.87 -25.18
N ASP A 132 1.89 -12.45 -24.27
CA ASP A 132 3.20 -13.07 -24.01
C ASP A 132 3.18 -14.07 -22.83
N ALA A 133 2.06 -14.79 -22.67
CA ALA A 133 1.89 -15.74 -21.58
C ALA A 133 2.63 -17.07 -21.80
N ALA A 134 3.03 -17.35 -23.04
CA ALA A 134 3.66 -18.60 -23.46
C ALA A 134 5.15 -18.39 -23.73
N GLY A 135 5.98 -19.30 -23.21
CA GLY A 135 7.42 -19.28 -23.43
C GLY A 135 8.08 -20.48 -22.76
N ASP A 136 9.35 -20.71 -23.08
CA ASP A 136 10.16 -21.81 -22.53
C ASP A 136 11.09 -21.34 -21.39
N SER A 137 11.32 -20.04 -21.28
CA SER A 137 12.14 -19.37 -20.26
C SER A 137 11.36 -18.40 -19.39
N ALA A 138 11.86 -18.15 -18.18
CA ALA A 138 11.33 -17.09 -17.34
C ALA A 138 11.92 -15.76 -17.81
N GLU A 139 11.06 -14.81 -18.16
CA GLU A 139 11.45 -13.52 -18.75
C GLU A 139 10.74 -12.37 -18.03
N LYS A 140 11.34 -11.19 -18.10
CA LYS A 140 10.78 -9.97 -17.52
C LYS A 140 10.12 -9.20 -18.66
N LEU A 141 8.79 -9.10 -18.61
CA LEU A 141 8.01 -8.47 -19.67
C LEU A 141 7.90 -6.96 -19.50
N THR A 142 7.83 -6.50 -18.25
CA THR A 142 7.70 -5.08 -17.89
C THR A 142 8.55 -4.79 -16.67
N GLU A 143 9.15 -3.60 -16.63
CA GLU A 143 9.72 -3.07 -15.40
C GLU A 143 8.59 -2.53 -14.51
N GLY A 144 8.78 -2.61 -13.20
CA GLY A 144 7.89 -1.96 -12.25
C GLY A 144 8.06 -0.44 -12.28
N ASP A 145 7.08 0.29 -11.74
CA ASP A 145 7.19 1.75 -11.66
C ASP A 145 8.37 2.17 -10.79
N ASP A 146 9.11 3.16 -11.26
CA ASP A 146 10.06 3.89 -10.43
C ASP A 146 9.34 4.73 -9.35
N PRO A 147 10.07 5.25 -8.35
CA PRO A 147 9.47 6.05 -7.27
C PRO A 147 8.72 7.30 -7.75
N HIS A 148 9.17 7.96 -8.83
CA HIS A 148 8.52 9.14 -9.39
C HIS A 148 7.19 8.75 -10.06
N THR A 149 7.20 7.72 -10.89
CA THR A 149 6.00 7.19 -11.56
C THR A 149 4.97 6.69 -10.54
N LEU A 150 5.42 5.98 -9.49
CA LEU A 150 4.57 5.57 -8.38
C LEU A 150 3.99 6.78 -7.63
N ALA A 151 4.79 7.79 -7.33
CA ALA A 151 4.33 9.02 -6.67
C ALA A 151 3.30 9.75 -7.54
N TRP A 152 3.58 9.96 -8.83
CA TRP A 152 2.65 10.58 -9.77
C TRP A 152 1.31 9.83 -9.86
N ARG A 153 1.34 8.49 -9.83
CA ARG A 153 0.14 7.66 -9.88
C ARG A 153 -0.70 7.74 -8.59
N GLU A 154 -0.05 7.76 -7.43
CA GLU A 154 -0.73 7.61 -6.13
C GLU A 154 -1.00 8.96 -5.42
N TRP A 155 -0.20 9.99 -5.67
CA TRP A 155 -0.33 11.32 -5.08
C TRP A 155 -1.10 12.23 -6.02
N VAL A 156 -2.41 12.29 -5.78
CA VAL A 156 -3.37 12.98 -6.65
C VAL A 156 -3.75 14.37 -6.13
N ASP A 157 -3.35 14.69 -4.89
CA ASP A 157 -3.61 15.99 -4.30
C ASP A 157 -2.85 17.09 -5.05
N PRO A 158 -3.40 18.32 -5.13
CA PRO A 158 -2.68 19.45 -5.71
C PRO A 158 -1.31 19.62 -5.04
N ALA A 159 -0.26 19.70 -5.85
CA ALA A 159 1.12 19.80 -5.39
C ALA A 159 1.86 20.90 -6.14
N GLU A 160 2.79 21.55 -5.44
CA GLU A 160 3.77 22.44 -6.04
C GLU A 160 5.01 21.63 -6.44
N ILE A 161 5.51 21.86 -7.66
CA ILE A 161 6.70 21.18 -8.17
C ILE A 161 7.91 22.08 -7.90
N VAL A 162 8.79 21.63 -7.00
CA VAL A 162 10.04 22.32 -6.66
C VAL A 162 11.23 21.51 -7.18
N ASN A 163 11.83 21.99 -8.27
CA ASN A 163 12.93 21.30 -8.97
C ASN A 163 14.29 22.01 -8.82
N SER A 164 14.41 22.97 -7.90
CA SER A 164 15.68 23.62 -7.63
C SER A 164 16.68 22.65 -7.01
N GLU A 165 17.96 22.81 -7.34
CA GLU A 165 19.03 22.08 -6.65
C GLU A 165 18.99 22.41 -5.15
N GLY A 166 19.13 21.39 -4.29
CA GLY A 166 19.06 21.57 -2.83
C GLY A 166 17.64 21.66 -2.26
N CYS A 167 16.57 21.52 -3.06
CA CYS A 167 15.19 21.73 -2.57
C CYS A 167 14.80 20.87 -1.35
N PHE A 168 15.38 19.68 -1.18
CA PHE A 168 15.12 18.85 0.00
C PHE A 168 15.71 19.43 1.29
N GLU A 169 16.86 20.11 1.21
CA GLU A 169 17.46 20.79 2.36
C GLU A 169 16.66 22.07 2.67
N ASP A 170 16.39 22.89 1.66
CA ASP A 170 15.63 24.15 1.81
C ASP A 170 14.23 23.93 2.39
N LEU A 171 13.58 22.81 2.06
CA LEU A 171 12.25 22.43 2.57
C LEU A 171 12.31 21.61 3.87
N GLY A 172 13.50 21.37 4.43
CA GLY A 172 13.69 20.60 5.67
C GLY A 172 13.30 19.12 5.53
N VAL A 173 13.28 18.56 4.31
CA VAL A 173 12.99 17.14 4.06
C VAL A 173 14.12 16.28 4.61
N LEU A 174 15.38 16.71 4.48
CA LEU A 174 16.53 15.97 5.01
C LEU A 174 16.48 15.86 6.54
N ASP A 175 16.12 16.95 7.23
CA ASP A 175 15.94 16.95 8.68
C ASP A 175 14.82 16.01 9.12
N GLN A 176 13.69 16.01 8.40
CA GLN A 176 12.59 15.09 8.65
C GLN A 176 13.01 13.63 8.43
N ILE A 177 13.82 13.34 7.41
CA ILE A 177 14.35 11.98 7.18
C ILE A 177 15.25 11.56 8.35
N GLU A 178 16.10 12.45 8.85
CA GLU A 178 16.96 12.18 10.00
C GLU A 178 16.12 11.94 11.27
N GLU A 179 15.10 12.76 11.52
CA GLU A 179 14.19 12.58 12.65
C GLU A 179 13.49 11.21 12.61
N LEU A 180 13.10 10.74 11.42
CA LEU A 180 12.47 9.43 11.23
C LEU A 180 13.39 8.24 11.56
N ARG A 181 14.72 8.44 11.64
CA ARG A 181 15.67 7.41 12.08
C ARG A 181 15.60 7.19 13.58
N HIS A 182 15.13 8.18 14.34
CA HIS A 182 14.88 8.02 15.76
C HIS A 182 13.54 7.29 15.99
N PRO A 183 13.49 6.38 16.98
CA PRO A 183 12.27 5.65 17.31
C PRO A 183 11.22 6.54 17.97
N CYS A 184 11.63 7.66 18.57
CA CYS A 184 10.75 8.60 19.26
C CYS A 184 10.07 9.55 18.25
N ALA A 185 8.79 9.81 18.45
CA ALA A 185 8.04 10.86 17.76
C ALA A 185 7.16 11.62 18.76
N ASP A 186 7.22 12.95 18.71
CA ASP A 186 6.55 13.79 19.69
C ASP A 186 5.03 13.83 19.48
N LEU A 187 4.31 13.88 20.59
CA LEU A 187 2.86 14.09 20.62
C LEU A 187 2.54 15.53 21.06
N PRO A 188 1.46 16.13 20.53
CA PRO A 188 0.91 17.36 21.08
C PRO A 188 0.64 17.22 22.59
N GLY A 189 1.06 18.20 23.37
CA GLY A 189 0.92 18.18 24.83
C GLY A 189 2.14 17.63 25.59
N GLY A 190 3.26 17.38 24.91
CA GLY A 190 4.55 17.06 25.54
C GLY A 190 4.74 15.58 25.89
N GLY A 191 3.84 14.70 25.42
CA GLY A 191 4.07 13.26 25.38
C GLY A 191 4.84 12.84 24.13
N CYS A 192 5.10 11.55 23.98
CA CYS A 192 5.74 11.00 22.79
C CYS A 192 5.33 9.55 22.56
N ILE A 193 5.64 9.01 21.39
CA ILE A 193 5.56 7.59 21.08
C ILE A 193 6.93 7.05 20.69
N TYR A 194 7.23 5.82 21.11
CA TYR A 194 8.39 5.08 20.63
C TYR A 194 7.93 3.99 19.68
N ILE A 195 8.50 3.92 18.47
CA ILE A 195 8.16 2.93 17.45
C ILE A 195 9.42 2.10 17.16
N GLU A 196 9.44 0.88 17.68
CA GLU A 196 10.63 0.03 17.68
C GLU A 196 10.39 -1.27 16.90
N PRO A 197 10.97 -1.41 15.69
CA PRO A 197 10.96 -2.67 14.98
C PRO A 197 11.85 -3.68 15.68
N THR A 198 11.30 -4.85 15.99
CA THR A 198 12.05 -6.03 16.44
C THR A 198 12.16 -7.04 15.28
N ARG A 199 12.78 -8.20 15.55
CA ARG A 199 12.82 -9.30 14.57
C ARG A 199 11.44 -9.83 14.19
N ALA A 200 10.49 -9.84 15.13
CA ALA A 200 9.21 -10.53 14.94
C ALA A 200 8.05 -9.56 14.67
N LEU A 201 8.04 -8.44 15.38
CA LEU A 201 6.95 -7.46 15.39
C LEU A 201 7.49 -6.06 15.64
N ILE A 202 6.64 -5.06 15.47
CA ILE A 202 6.93 -3.67 15.83
C ILE A 202 6.19 -3.35 17.12
N ALA A 203 6.92 -2.86 18.12
CA ALA A 203 6.34 -2.37 19.36
C ALA A 203 6.12 -0.86 19.27
N VAL A 204 4.98 -0.38 19.75
CA VAL A 204 4.70 1.05 19.89
C VAL A 204 4.36 1.34 21.34
N ASP A 205 5.19 2.10 22.02
CA ASP A 205 4.96 2.57 23.40
C ASP A 205 4.46 4.03 23.39
N VAL A 206 3.57 4.39 24.32
CA VAL A 206 2.99 5.74 24.43
C VAL A 206 3.30 6.35 25.78
N ASN A 207 4.05 7.44 25.77
CA ASN A 207 4.37 8.22 26.95
C ASN A 207 3.51 9.50 27.03
N THR A 208 2.95 9.76 28.21
CA THR A 208 2.11 10.95 28.49
C THR A 208 2.93 12.21 28.80
N GLY A 209 4.24 12.09 28.97
CA GLY A 209 5.13 13.18 29.33
C GLY A 209 4.86 13.72 30.73
N ALA A 210 4.81 15.05 30.86
CA ALA A 210 4.58 15.72 32.14
C ALA A 210 3.09 15.91 32.51
N ASP A 211 2.14 15.57 31.62
CA ASP A 211 0.71 15.66 31.93
C ASP A 211 0.31 14.56 32.92
N THR A 212 0.04 14.96 34.16
CA THR A 212 -0.41 14.07 35.24
C THR A 212 -1.92 14.12 35.47
N SER A 213 -2.67 14.77 34.57
CA SER A 213 -4.12 14.87 34.68
C SER A 213 -4.79 13.49 34.52
N PRO A 214 -5.98 13.27 35.10
CA PRO A 214 -6.71 12.00 34.94
C PRO A 214 -7.03 11.64 33.47
N ALA A 215 -7.00 12.63 32.57
CA ALA A 215 -7.26 12.45 31.15
C ALA A 215 -5.97 12.30 30.31
N ALA A 216 -4.78 12.38 30.91
CA ALA A 216 -3.50 12.38 30.22
C ALA A 216 -3.34 11.15 29.30
N GLY A 217 -3.62 9.95 29.82
CA GLY A 217 -3.52 8.71 29.05
C GLY A 217 -4.45 8.69 27.84
N LEU A 218 -5.71 9.09 28.01
CA LEU A 218 -6.66 9.17 26.89
C LEU A 218 -6.23 10.22 25.86
N LYS A 219 -5.80 11.42 26.29
CA LYS A 219 -5.32 12.46 25.38
C LYS A 219 -4.12 11.99 24.56
N ALA A 220 -3.13 11.39 25.21
CA ALA A 220 -1.94 10.86 24.54
C ALA A 220 -2.32 9.76 23.55
N ASN A 221 -3.15 8.79 23.95
CA ASN A 221 -3.60 7.71 23.06
C ASN A 221 -4.40 8.24 21.84
N LEU A 222 -5.23 9.28 22.01
CA LEU A 222 -5.92 9.92 20.89
C LEU A 222 -4.97 10.69 19.97
N ALA A 223 -3.89 11.27 20.51
CA ALA A 223 -2.84 11.89 19.71
C ALA A 223 -2.06 10.81 18.93
N THR A 224 -1.67 9.71 19.57
CA THR A 224 -1.06 8.54 18.95
C THR A 224 -1.93 8.01 17.82
N ALA A 225 -3.24 7.85 18.03
CA ALA A 225 -4.15 7.35 17.01
C ALA A 225 -4.13 8.18 15.71
N ARG A 226 -3.92 9.50 15.82
CA ARG A 226 -3.85 10.42 14.66
C ARG A 226 -2.47 10.42 14.01
N LEU A 227 -1.40 10.34 14.81
CA LEU A 227 -0.02 10.43 14.35
C LEU A 227 0.50 9.12 13.75
N LEU A 228 0.10 7.98 14.33
CA LEU A 228 0.66 6.66 14.04
C LEU A 228 0.63 6.26 12.55
N PRO A 229 -0.47 6.45 11.79
CA PRO A 229 -0.47 6.09 10.37
C PRO A 229 0.64 6.77 9.57
N THR A 230 0.86 8.07 9.83
CA THR A 230 1.92 8.85 9.17
C THR A 230 3.31 8.34 9.58
N GLN A 231 3.55 8.08 10.86
CA GLN A 231 4.85 7.59 11.33
C GLN A 231 5.17 6.19 10.77
N LEU A 232 4.18 5.29 10.69
CA LEU A 232 4.32 3.97 10.06
C LEU A 232 4.56 4.09 8.55
N ARG A 233 3.85 4.99 7.86
CA ARG A 233 3.97 5.21 6.42
C ARG A 233 5.35 5.78 6.04
N LEU A 234 5.81 6.81 6.76
CA LEU A 234 7.10 7.45 6.51
C LEU A 234 8.29 6.54 6.81
N ARG A 235 8.19 5.67 7.84
CA ARG A 235 9.21 4.65 8.12
C ARG A 235 9.06 3.37 7.30
N ALA A 236 8.01 3.26 6.48
CA ALA A 236 7.63 2.05 5.76
C ALA A 236 7.53 0.80 6.67
N LEU A 237 7.03 0.99 7.89
CA LEU A 237 6.86 -0.07 8.88
C LEU A 237 5.56 -0.84 8.65
N ALA A 238 5.65 -2.16 8.66
CA ALA A 238 4.55 -3.08 8.35
C ALA A 238 4.76 -4.46 8.98
N GLY A 239 3.73 -5.31 8.93
CA GLY A 239 3.70 -6.58 9.64
C GLY A 239 2.81 -6.52 10.88
N GLN A 240 3.16 -7.33 11.89
CA GLN A 240 2.50 -7.31 13.19
C GLN A 240 2.99 -6.10 13.99
N ILE A 241 2.06 -5.29 14.48
CA ILE A 241 2.33 -4.09 15.26
C ILE A 241 1.50 -4.18 16.54
N VAL A 242 2.15 -3.98 17.68
CA VAL A 242 1.52 -4.03 19.01
C VAL A 242 1.65 -2.67 19.66
N LEU A 243 0.52 -2.10 20.08
CA LEU A 243 0.44 -0.82 20.77
C LEU A 243 0.34 -1.07 22.28
N ASP A 244 1.37 -0.68 23.02
CA ASP A 244 1.34 -0.50 24.46
C ASP A 244 0.91 0.95 24.76
N LEU A 245 -0.36 1.10 25.13
CA LEU A 245 -1.01 2.39 25.23
C LEU A 245 -0.94 2.90 26.66
N ALA A 246 -0.87 4.23 26.82
CA ALA A 246 -0.89 4.86 28.12
C ALA A 246 -2.15 4.44 28.93
N PRO A 247 -2.08 4.33 30.26
CA PRO A 247 -3.20 3.86 31.07
C PRO A 247 -4.50 4.64 30.79
N MET A 248 -5.57 3.92 30.43
CA MET A 248 -6.90 4.51 30.21
C MET A 248 -8.01 3.58 30.69
N GLY A 249 -9.19 4.15 30.99
CA GLY A 249 -10.35 3.39 31.41
C GLY A 249 -10.91 2.51 30.30
N LYS A 250 -11.49 1.36 30.65
CA LYS A 250 -12.14 0.45 29.67
C LYS A 250 -13.22 1.16 28.83
N LYS A 251 -13.92 2.14 29.41
CA LYS A 251 -14.93 2.95 28.70
C LYS A 251 -14.33 3.84 27.61
N ASP A 252 -13.07 4.23 27.76
CA ASP A 252 -12.38 5.15 26.84
C ASP A 252 -11.80 4.42 25.63
N ARG A 253 -11.61 3.09 25.72
CA ARG A 253 -11.12 2.24 24.62
C ARG A 253 -11.94 2.39 23.34
N ARG A 254 -13.26 2.50 23.46
CA ARG A 254 -14.16 2.69 22.31
C ARG A 254 -13.89 4.01 21.59
N GLN A 255 -13.55 5.07 22.32
CA GLN A 255 -13.21 6.36 21.74
C GLN A 255 -11.85 6.29 21.04
N PHE A 256 -10.86 5.65 21.65
CA PHE A 256 -9.56 5.40 21.03
C PHE A 256 -9.69 4.60 19.73
N GLU A 257 -10.42 3.47 19.74
CA GLU A 257 -10.67 2.66 18.55
C GLU A 257 -11.35 3.42 17.42
N ALA A 258 -12.33 4.27 17.75
CA ALA A 258 -13.01 5.10 16.78
C ALA A 258 -12.05 6.11 16.13
N ALA A 259 -11.19 6.74 16.92
CA ALA A 259 -10.16 7.66 16.42
C ALA A 259 -9.12 6.93 15.55
N LEU A 260 -8.63 5.77 16.01
CA LEU A 260 -7.66 4.96 15.28
C LEU A 260 -8.23 4.48 13.94
N ARG A 261 -9.46 3.96 13.93
CA ARG A 261 -10.16 3.54 12.72
C ARG A 261 -10.39 4.70 11.76
N ALA A 262 -10.72 5.88 12.26
CA ALA A 262 -10.89 7.06 11.42
C ALA A 262 -9.57 7.48 10.75
N ALA A 263 -8.46 7.45 11.51
CA ALA A 263 -7.14 7.84 11.01
C ALA A 263 -6.59 6.83 9.97
N PHE A 264 -6.73 5.52 10.20
CA PHE A 264 -6.29 4.50 9.25
C PHE A 264 -7.21 4.36 8.02
N ARG A 265 -8.45 4.87 8.06
CA ARG A 265 -9.35 4.84 6.89
C ARG A 265 -8.80 5.63 5.71
N THR A 266 -8.08 6.71 5.98
CA THR A 266 -7.47 7.58 4.97
C THR A 266 -6.03 7.20 4.65
N ASP A 267 -5.46 6.21 5.35
CA ASP A 267 -4.12 5.73 5.07
C ASP A 267 -4.14 4.81 3.84
N PRO A 268 -3.23 5.00 2.87
CA PRO A 268 -3.26 4.23 1.61
C PRO A 268 -2.79 2.78 1.77
N VAL A 269 -2.20 2.41 2.91
CA VAL A 269 -1.69 1.05 3.15
C VAL A 269 -2.67 0.25 3.98
N ASP A 270 -3.16 -0.84 3.41
CA ASP A 270 -4.10 -1.75 4.05
C ASP A 270 -3.62 -2.16 5.45
N THR A 271 -4.43 -1.82 6.45
CA THR A 271 -4.15 -2.09 7.86
C THR A 271 -5.37 -2.70 8.52
N ASN A 272 -5.23 -3.95 8.96
CA ASN A 272 -6.25 -4.63 9.73
C ASN A 272 -6.09 -4.27 11.22
N LEU A 273 -7.08 -3.60 11.79
CA LEU A 273 -7.14 -3.29 13.23
C LEU A 273 -7.73 -4.49 13.96
N VAL A 274 -6.88 -5.32 14.58
CA VAL A 274 -7.25 -6.65 15.10
C VAL A 274 -8.05 -6.51 16.39
N GLY A 275 -7.56 -5.71 17.34
CA GLY A 275 -8.27 -5.44 18.59
C GLY A 275 -7.41 -5.56 19.83
N TRP A 276 -8.06 -5.56 20.99
CA TRP A 276 -7.41 -5.63 22.29
C TRP A 276 -6.98 -7.04 22.68
N THR A 277 -5.81 -7.15 23.27
CA THR A 277 -5.33 -8.39 23.89
C THR A 277 -5.80 -8.49 25.35
N PRO A 278 -5.75 -9.69 25.95
CA PRO A 278 -6.00 -9.86 27.39
C PRO A 278 -5.05 -9.06 28.30
N LEU A 279 -3.82 -8.80 27.84
CA LEU A 279 -2.83 -7.98 28.55
C LEU A 279 -3.11 -6.48 28.46
N GLY A 280 -4.03 -6.06 27.57
CA GLY A 280 -4.39 -4.66 27.40
C GLY A 280 -3.65 -3.92 26.31
N HIS A 281 -2.85 -4.60 25.49
CA HIS A 281 -2.30 -4.03 24.26
C HIS A 281 -3.36 -3.97 23.15
N TYR A 282 -3.11 -3.18 22.11
CA TYR A 282 -3.90 -3.18 20.88
C TYR A 282 -3.08 -3.68 19.70
N GLU A 283 -3.61 -4.64 18.95
CA GLU A 283 -2.91 -5.27 17.82
C GLU A 283 -3.42 -4.75 16.48
N LEU A 284 -2.49 -4.57 15.54
CA LEU A 284 -2.79 -4.30 14.15
C LEU A 284 -1.84 -5.06 13.22
N GLN A 285 -2.35 -5.43 12.05
CA GLN A 285 -1.62 -6.12 11.00
C GLN A 285 -1.60 -5.23 9.76
N ARG A 286 -0.43 -4.70 9.41
CA ARG A 286 -0.24 -3.78 8.28
C ARG A 286 0.42 -4.50 7.11
N LYS A 287 -0.05 -4.24 5.89
CA LYS A 287 0.49 -4.82 4.66
C LYS A 287 1.92 -4.33 4.39
N ARG A 288 2.81 -5.25 3.98
CA ARG A 288 4.21 -4.94 3.63
C ARG A 288 4.28 -4.54 2.16
N ASP A 289 4.27 -3.24 1.91
CA ASP A 289 4.29 -2.68 0.55
C ASP A 289 5.62 -2.00 0.17
N ARG A 290 6.45 -1.64 1.16
CA ARG A 290 7.68 -0.87 0.95
C ARG A 290 8.84 -1.44 1.77
N ILE A 291 10.06 -1.16 1.35
CA ILE A 291 11.28 -1.41 2.13
C ILE A 291 11.29 -0.43 3.32
N PRO A 292 11.51 -0.89 4.56
CA PRO A 292 11.62 -0.01 5.72
C PRO A 292 12.72 1.05 5.55
N LEU A 293 12.47 2.27 6.02
CA LEU A 293 13.40 3.41 5.85
C LEU A 293 14.82 3.10 6.36
N HIS A 294 14.92 2.45 7.52
CA HIS A 294 16.20 2.09 8.13
C HIS A 294 17.01 1.04 7.35
N GLU A 295 16.37 0.31 6.41
CA GLU A 295 17.06 -0.58 5.48
C GLU A 295 17.45 0.16 4.20
N ALA A 296 16.62 1.11 3.75
CA ALA A 296 16.84 1.88 2.53
C ALA A 296 17.96 2.93 2.65
N LEU A 297 18.21 3.46 3.85
CA LEU A 297 19.25 4.46 4.13
C LEU A 297 20.61 3.86 4.51
N ARG A 298 20.85 2.57 4.23
CA ARG A 298 22.11 1.89 4.54
C ARG A 298 23.20 2.13 3.50
#